data_AF-A0A1V6IY77-F1
#
_entry.id   AF-A0A1V6IY77-F1
#
_cell.length_a   1.000
_cell.length_b   1.000
_cell.length_c   1.000
_cell.angle_alpha   90.00
_cell.angle_beta   90.00
_cell.angle_gamma   90.00
#
_symmetry.space_group_name_H-M   'P 1'
#
loop_
_entity.id
_entity.type
_entity.pdbx_description
1 polymer ?
#
loop_
_entity_poly.entity_id
_entity_poly.type
_entity_poly.pdbx_seq_one_letter_code
_entity_poly.pdbx_strand_id
1 'polypeptide(L)' 'MNSGRTIFAQIMDYLPTYEFLQCVERYPGNYKVKSFSCWDHFLSMAFAQLRLLIITNSDHMIPRMI' A
#
# COMPACT_ATOMS: atom_id res chain seq x y z
N MET A 1 0.08 -2.89 24.73
CA MET A 1 -1.11 -2.02 24.65
C MET A 1 -0.87 -1.07 23.47
N ASN A 2 -1.71 -1.11 22.45
CA ASN A 2 -1.47 -0.54 21.11
C ASN A 2 -1.55 1.00 21.08
N SER A 3 -0.70 1.67 21.86
CA SER A 3 -0.59 3.12 21.89
C SER A 3 0.46 3.56 20.88
N GLY A 4 0.04 3.77 19.62
CA GLY A 4 0.78 4.70 18.75
C GLY A 4 0.77 4.45 17.23
N ARG A 5 0.50 3.25 16.72
CA ARG A 5 0.56 2.95 15.26
C ARG A 5 -0.59 2.08 14.79
N THR A 6 -1.08 2.33 13.57
CA THR A 6 -2.14 1.53 12.93
C THR A 6 -1.61 0.14 12.55
N ILE A 7 -2.48 -0.87 12.50
CA ILE A 7 -2.13 -2.22 12.02
C ILE A 7 -1.52 -2.15 10.61
N PHE A 8 -2.05 -1.25 9.77
CA PHE A 8 -1.47 -0.95 8.46
C PHE A 8 -0.01 -0.49 8.54
N ALA A 9 0.32 0.46 9.43
CA ALA A 9 1.69 0.92 9.62
C ALA A 9 2.63 -0.19 10.11
N GLN A 10 2.13 -1.09 10.98
CA GLN A 10 2.90 -2.25 11.42
C GLN A 10 3.18 -3.25 10.30
N ILE A 11 2.23 -3.45 9.37
CA ILE A 11 2.42 -4.31 8.19
C ILE A 11 3.40 -3.66 7.21
N MET A 12 3.29 -2.35 6.99
CA MET A 12 4.18 -1.60 6.11
C MET A 12 5.63 -1.57 6.60
N ASP A 13 5.87 -1.70 7.91
CA ASP A 13 7.22 -1.83 8.47
C ASP A 13 7.95 -3.12 7.99
N TYR A 14 7.23 -4.15 7.53
CA TYR A 14 7.81 -5.35 6.92
C TYR A 14 8.06 -5.25 5.42
N LEU A 15 7.60 -4.16 4.78
CA LEU A 15 7.77 -3.97 3.34
C LEU A 15 9.18 -3.44 3.05
N PRO A 16 9.91 -3.97 2.05
CA PRO A 16 11.23 -3.47 1.69
C PRO A 16 11.14 -2.11 0.96
N THR A 17 10.94 -1.03 1.72
CA THR A 17 10.86 0.35 1.20
C THR A 17 12.08 0.73 0.36
N TYR A 18 13.27 0.22 0.72
CA TYR A 18 14.50 0.47 -0.03
C TYR A 18 14.47 -0.11 -1.44
N GLU A 19 13.99 -1.34 -1.61
CA GLU A 19 13.87 -1.97 -2.94
C GLU A 19 12.77 -1.30 -3.79
N PHE A 20 11.69 -0.87 -3.15
CA PHE A 20 10.65 -0.10 -3.82
C PHE A 20 11.20 1.23 -4.36
N LEU A 21 11.95 1.97 -3.54
CA LEU A 21 12.57 3.23 -3.97
C LEU A 21 13.56 3.02 -5.12
N GLN A 22 14.37 1.97 -5.07
CA GLN A 22 15.25 1.61 -6.19
C GLN A 22 14.46 1.32 -7.48
N CYS A 23 13.33 0.62 -7.39
CA CYS A 23 12.47 0.38 -8.55
C CYS A 23 11.89 1.68 -9.11
N VAL A 24 11.45 2.60 -8.25
CA VAL A 24 10.89 3.91 -8.65
C VAL A 24 11.95 4.86 -9.22
N GLU A 25 13.21 4.72 -8.79
CA GLU A 25 14.33 5.47 -9.36
C GLU A 25 14.74 4.89 -10.72
N ARG A 26 14.76 3.55 -10.84
CA ARG A 26 15.08 2.84 -12.08
C ARG A 26 14.04 3.04 -13.18
N TYR A 27 12.76 3.10 -12.81
CA TYR A 27 11.66 3.45 -13.70
C TYR A 27 11.10 4.78 -13.21
N PRO A 28 11.48 5.94 -13.78
CA PRO A 28 11.22 7.27 -13.22
C PRO A 28 9.72 7.63 -13.24
N GLY A 29 8.93 6.92 -12.44
CA GLY A 29 7.49 7.08 -12.28
C GLY A 29 7.14 8.32 -11.46
N ASN A 30 8.14 8.92 -10.80
CA ASN A 30 8.01 10.20 -10.12
C ASN A 30 8.36 11.43 -11.01
N TYR A 31 8.58 11.25 -12.32
CA TYR A 31 8.86 12.37 -13.22
C TYR A 31 7.64 13.30 -13.34
N LYS A 32 7.76 14.54 -12.84
CA LYS A 32 6.72 15.61 -12.76
C LYS A 32 5.63 15.46 -11.68
N VAL A 33 5.82 14.60 -10.69
CA VAL A 33 4.83 14.44 -9.62
C VAL A 33 4.92 15.62 -8.63
N LYS A 34 3.82 16.38 -8.46
CA LYS A 34 3.79 17.60 -7.62
C LYS A 34 3.31 17.38 -6.18
N SER A 35 2.46 16.38 -5.92
CA SER A 35 1.79 16.25 -4.61
C SER A 35 1.38 14.82 -4.22
N PHE A 36 1.58 13.81 -5.08
CA PHE A 36 1.15 12.43 -4.83
C PHE A 36 2.18 11.43 -5.36
N SER A 37 3.15 11.05 -4.53
CA SER A 37 4.28 10.23 -4.93
C SER A 37 3.86 8.80 -5.31
N CYS A 38 4.71 8.09 -6.05
CA CYS A 38 4.52 6.67 -6.32
C CYS A 38 4.38 5.85 -5.01
N TRP A 39 5.01 6.31 -3.92
CA TRP A 39 4.86 5.74 -2.59
C TRP A 39 3.47 5.97 -2.01
N ASP A 40 2.92 7.19 -2.12
CA ASP A 40 1.55 7.48 -1.66
C ASP A 40 0.50 6.68 -2.45
N HIS A 41 0.73 6.48 -3.75
CA HIS A 41 -0.12 5.63 -4.59
C HIS A 41 -0.06 4.16 -4.13
N PHE A 42 1.14 3.65 -3.90
CA PHE A 42 1.34 2.30 -3.39
C PHE A 42 0.64 2.11 -2.03
N LEU A 43 0.81 3.05 -1.10
CA LEU A 43 0.17 3.01 0.22
C LEU A 43 -1.35 3.05 0.12
N SER A 44 -1.90 3.88 -0.77
CA SER A 44 -3.35 3.95 -1.02
C SER A 44 -3.91 2.61 -1.52
N MET A 45 -3.23 1.99 -2.50
CA MET A 45 -3.64 0.69 -3.04
C MET A 45 -3.51 -0.43 -2.00
N ALA A 46 -2.41 -0.47 -1.26
CA ALA A 46 -2.19 -1.46 -0.22
C ALA A 46 -3.19 -1.31 0.94
N PHE A 47 -3.57 -0.07 1.29
CA PHE A 47 -4.60 0.19 2.29
C PHE A 47 -5.98 -0.30 1.83
N ALA A 48 -6.33 -0.02 0.57
CA ALA A 48 -7.57 -0.52 -0.03
C ALA A 48 -7.61 -2.05 -0.05
N GLN A 49 -6.51 -2.70 -0.43
CA GLN A 49 -6.39 -4.17 -0.42
C GLN A 49 -6.48 -4.76 0.98
N LEU A 50 -5.83 -4.15 1.99
CA LEU A 50 -5.91 -4.62 3.37
C LEU A 50 -7.33 -4.50 3.93
N ARG A 51 -8.00 -3.36 3.67
CA ARG A 51 -9.40 -3.16 4.03
C ARG A 51 -10.29 -4.21 3.35
N LEU A 52 -10.07 -4.44 2.06
CA LEU A 52 -10.82 -5.43 1.29
C LEU A 52 -10.63 -6.82 1.90
N LEU A 53 -9.39 -7.26 2.12
CA LEU A 53 -9.07 -8.60 2.65
C LEU A 53 -9.69 -8.87 4.03
N ILE A 54 -9.74 -7.85 4.90
CA ILE A 54 -10.37 -7.95 6.24
C ILE A 54 -11.90 -8.07 6.12
N ILE A 55 -12.53 -7.35 5.20
CA ILE A 55 -13.99 -7.39 5.00
C ILE A 55 -14.41 -8.66 4.24
N THR A 56 -13.64 -9.11 3.26
CA THR A 56 -13.95 -10.29 2.43
C THR A 56 -13.70 -11.63 3.11
N ASN A 57 -13.07 -11.68 4.29
CA ASN A 57 -13.00 -12.90 5.09
C ASN A 57 -14.33 -13.24 5.79
N SER A 58 -15.26 -12.28 5.87
CA SER A 58 -16.62 -12.52 6.38
C SER A 58 -17.61 -12.95 5.31
N ASP A 59 -17.34 -12.67 4.03
CA ASP A 59 -18.24 -12.97 2.92
C ASP A 59 -17.48 -13.68 1.81
N HIS A 60 -17.61 -15.00 1.82
CA HIS A 60 -17.36 -15.86 0.67
C HIS A 60 -18.16 -15.30 -0.53
N MET A 61 -17.54 -14.46 -1.39
CA MET A 61 -17.71 -14.39 -2.86
C MET A 61 -17.07 -13.12 -3.48
N ILE A 62 -16.01 -13.40 -4.25
CA ILE A 62 -15.36 -12.70 -5.39
C ILE A 62 -16.38 -12.02 -6.36
N PRO A 63 -16.06 -11.01 -7.23
CA PRO A 63 -14.77 -10.78 -7.91
C PRO A 63 -14.18 -9.37 -8.05
N ARG A 64 -12.85 -9.39 -8.17
CA ARG A 64 -12.00 -8.70 -9.17
C ARG A 64 -12.60 -7.48 -9.89
N MET A 65 -12.10 -6.33 -9.48
CA MET A 65 -11.25 -5.47 -10.31
C MET A 65 -11.68 -5.36 -11.79
N ILE A 66 -12.65 -4.48 -12.04
CA ILE A 66 -12.73 -3.61 -13.23
C ILE A 66 -13.19 -2.24 -12.72
#